data_AF-A0A0A0D3D3-F1
#
_entry.id   AF-A0A0A0D3D3-F1
#
_cell.length_a   1.000
_cell.length_b   1.000
_cell.length_c   1.000
_cell.angle_alpha   90.00
_cell.angle_beta   90.00
_cell.angle_gamma   90.00
#
_symmetry.space_group_name_H-M   'P 1'
#
loop_
_entity.id
_entity.type
_entity.pdbx_description
1 polymer ?
#
loop_
_entity_poly.entity_id
_entity_poly.type
_entity_poly.pdbx_seq_one_letter_code
_entity_poly.pdbx_strand_id
1 'polypeptide(L)'
;MHISVSEAKGQLTELVRRAEAGEEVVLTRFGQPVVRLVPEARKPTPAERKAIIAEIMASARPTPGPSAARSQDFLYDENGLPK
;
A
#
# COMPACT_ATOMS: atom_id res chain seq x y z
N MET A 1 3.74 1.68 21.95
CA MET A 1 4.77 2.01 22.95
C MET A 1 5.44 3.35 22.61
N HIS A 2 5.66 4.23 23.60
CA HIS A 2 6.39 5.49 23.41
C HIS A 2 7.73 5.43 24.17
N ILE A 3 8.84 5.69 23.49
CA ILE A 3 10.18 5.67 24.08
C ILE A 3 10.95 6.91 23.66
N SER A 4 11.76 7.49 24.55
CA SER A 4 12.56 8.65 24.17
C SER A 4 13.67 8.24 23.19
N VAL A 5 14.05 9.12 22.26
CA VAL A 5 15.17 8.86 21.33
C VAL A 5 16.46 8.54 22.08
N SER A 6 16.67 9.16 23.24
CA SER A 6 17.84 8.92 24.10
C SER A 6 17.84 7.52 24.71
N GLU A 7 16.68 7.01 25.10
CA GLU A 7 16.50 5.68 25.69
C GLU A 7 16.48 4.58 24.63
N ALA A 8 15.96 4.89 23.43
CA ALA A 8 16.03 4.00 22.28
C ALA A 8 17.46 3.73 21.81
N LYS A 9 18.41 4.61 22.15
CA LYS A 9 19.83 4.47 21.83
C LYS A 9 20.41 3.24 22.54
N GLY A 10 20.79 2.23 21.77
CA GLY A 10 21.31 0.95 22.28
C GLY A 10 20.27 -0.18 22.34
N GLN A 11 18.98 0.13 22.20
CA GLN A 11 17.89 -0.87 22.09
C GLN A 11 17.22 -0.88 20.72
N LEU A 12 17.71 -0.07 19.77
CA LEU A 12 17.09 0.10 18.45
C LEU A 12 16.84 -1.24 17.73
N THR A 13 17.77 -2.20 17.81
CA THR A 13 17.61 -3.53 17.21
C THR A 13 16.39 -4.27 17.74
N GLU A 14 16.14 -4.19 19.05
CA GLU A 14 14.99 -4.83 19.69
C GLU A 14 13.69 -4.08 19.36
N LEU A 15 13.74 -2.75 19.36
CA LEU A 15 12.60 -1.91 18.96
C LEU A 15 12.17 -2.16 17.51
N VAL A 16 13.13 -2.37 16.61
CA VAL A 16 12.86 -2.74 15.21
C VAL A 16 12.22 -4.12 15.13
N ARG A 17 12.75 -5.13 15.83
CA ARG A 17 12.13 -6.47 15.86
C ARG A 17 10.69 -6.46 16.37
N ARG A 18 10.42 -5.65 17.39
CA ARG A 18 9.05 -5.46 17.91
C ARG A 18 8.16 -4.80 16.86
N ALA A 19 8.64 -3.78 16.16
CA ALA A 19 7.92 -3.16 15.06
C ALA A 19 7.65 -4.15 13.90
N GLU A 20 8.62 -5.01 13.57
CA GLU A 20 8.46 -6.09 12.58
C GLU A 20 7.43 -7.13 13.00
N ALA A 21 7.32 -7.43 14.31
CA ALA A 21 6.30 -8.29 14.87
C ALA A 21 4.89 -7.66 14.90
N GLY A 22 4.77 -6.39 14.50
CA GLY A 22 3.50 -5.66 14.44
C GLY A 22 3.22 -4.77 15.65
N GLU A 23 4.18 -4.58 16.57
CA GLU A 23 4.03 -3.64 17.67
C GLU A 23 4.23 -2.19 17.19
N GLU A 24 3.32 -1.29 17.54
CA GLU A 24 3.49 0.12 17.23
C GLU A 24 4.50 0.78 18.18
N VAL A 25 5.68 1.15 17.65
CA VAL A 25 6.74 1.82 18.40
C VAL A 25 6.90 3.26 17.93
N VAL A 26 6.73 4.22 18.84
CA VAL A 26 6.89 5.66 18.56
C VAL A 26 8.06 6.20 19.38
N LEU A 27 9.02 6.80 18.69
CA LEU A 27 10.12 7.52 19.31
C LEU A 27 9.69 8.95 19.63
N THR A 28 10.02 9.40 20.83
CA THR A 28 9.70 10.74 21.32
C THR A 28 10.98 11.55 21.56
N ARG A 29 10.91 12.87 21.36
CA ARG A 29 11.97 13.81 21.74
C ARG A 29 11.33 14.86 22.64
N PHE A 30 11.87 15.00 23.86
CA PHE A 30 11.29 15.89 24.89
C PHE A 30 9.81 15.59 25.17
N GLY A 31 9.44 14.30 25.21
CA GLY A 31 8.06 13.85 25.44
C GLY A 31 7.12 13.99 24.24
N GLN A 32 7.57 14.59 23.15
CA GLN A 32 6.77 14.76 21.93
C GLN A 32 7.07 13.63 20.93
N PRO A 33 6.05 12.98 20.33
CA PRO A 33 6.27 11.97 19.31
C PRO A 33 6.89 12.59 18.05
N VAL A 34 7.99 12.00 17.56
CA VAL A 34 8.74 12.52 16.41
C VAL A 34 8.91 11.51 15.28
N VAL A 35 8.94 10.22 15.59
CA VAL A 35 9.13 9.14 14.60
C VAL A 35 8.29 7.95 15.01
N ARG A 36 7.70 7.26 14.04
CA ARG A 36 7.08 5.95 14.25
C ARG A 36 7.85 4.90 13.47
N LEU A 37 8.25 3.82 14.15
CA LEU A 37 8.82 2.66 13.50
C LEU A 37 7.66 1.84 12.94
N VAL A 38 7.71 1.60 11.64
CA VAL A 38 6.78 0.73 10.93
C VAL A 38 7.60 -0.30 10.14
N PRO A 39 7.14 -1.55 10.05
CA PRO A 39 7.77 -2.50 9.17
C PRO A 39 7.66 -1.99 7.73
N GLU A 40 8.75 -2.12 6.98
CA GLU A 40 8.69 -1.84 5.55
C GLU A 40 7.83 -2.91 4.88
N ALA A 41 6.74 -2.48 4.25
CA ALA A 41 5.87 -3.41 3.53
C ALA A 41 6.66 -4.06 2.39
N ARG A 42 6.80 -5.39 2.42
CA ARG A 42 7.44 -6.08 1.30
C ARG A 42 6.62 -5.87 0.04
N LYS A 43 7.30 -5.64 -1.08
CA LYS A 43 6.65 -5.68 -2.39
C LYS A 43 6.25 -7.12 -2.70
N PRO A 44 5.02 -7.38 -3.19
CA PRO A 44 4.63 -8.71 -3.63
C PRO A 44 5.59 -9.20 -4.72
N THR A 45 5.95 -10.47 -4.66
CA THR A 45 6.66 -11.13 -5.76
C THR A 45 5.79 -11.13 -7.03
N PRO A 46 6.37 -11.34 -8.22
CA PRO A 46 5.58 -11.47 -9.45
C PRO A 46 4.49 -12.55 -9.36
N ALA A 47 4.77 -13.67 -8.68
CA ALA A 47 3.81 -14.76 -8.49
C ALA A 47 2.65 -14.35 -7.58
N GLU A 48 2.95 -13.72 -6.44
CA GLU A 48 1.92 -13.22 -5.51
C GLU A 48 1.07 -12.13 -6.14
N ARG A 49 1.71 -11.20 -6.88
CA ARG A 49 0.98 -10.17 -7.62
C ARG A 49 0.02 -10.77 -8.63
N LYS A 50 0.44 -11.82 -9.35
CA LYS A 50 -0.43 -12.55 -10.29
C LYS A 50 -1.60 -13.22 -9.56
N ALA A 51 -1.36 -13.82 -8.41
CA ALA A 51 -2.41 -14.44 -7.59
C ALA A 51 -3.45 -13.40 -7.11
N ILE A 52 -2.99 -12.25 -6.60
CA ILE A 52 -3.87 -11.14 -6.19
C ILE A 52 -4.73 -10.66 -7.36
N ILE A 53 -4.13 -10.45 -8.54
CA ILE A 53 -4.89 -10.03 -9.74
C ILE A 53 -5.93 -11.10 -10.11
N ALA A 54 -5.57 -12.38 -10.08
CA ALA A 54 -6.49 -13.46 -10.40
C ALA A 54 -7.68 -13.51 -9.42
N GLU A 55 -7.44 -13.31 -8.13
CA GLU A 55 -8.48 -13.25 -7.10
C GLU A 55 -9.44 -12.07 -7.30
N ILE A 56 -8.89 -10.89 -7.60
CA ILE A 56 -9.69 -9.70 -7.92
C ILE A 56 -10.54 -9.96 -9.17
N MET A 57 -9.96 -10.56 -10.21
CA MET A 57 -10.69 -10.88 -11.44
C MET A 57 -11.79 -11.93 -11.22
N ALA A 58 -11.55 -12.92 -10.36
CA ALA A 58 -12.53 -13.95 -10.04
C ALA A 58 -13.72 -13.41 -9.21
N SER A 59 -13.49 -12.38 -8.39
CA SER A 59 -14.53 -11.70 -7.61
C SER A 59 -15.18 -10.53 -8.34
N ALA A 60 -14.70 -10.18 -9.53
CA ALA A 60 -15.24 -9.09 -10.33
C ALA A 60 -16.66 -9.38 -10.78
N ARG A 61 -17.55 -8.38 -10.62
CA ARG A 61 -18.92 -8.42 -11.17
C ARG A 61 -18.98 -7.54 -12.41
N PRO A 62 -19.12 -8.12 -13.61
CA PRO A 62 -19.25 -7.31 -14.81
C PRO A 62 -20.55 -6.51 -14.76
N THR A 63 -20.44 -5.20 -14.99
CA THR A 63 -21.61 -4.34 -15.19
C THR A 63 -22.10 -4.45 -16.63
N PRO A 64 -23.41 -4.42 -16.88
CA PRO A 64 -23.94 -4.31 -18.24
C PRO A 64 -23.39 -3.04 -18.91
N GLY A 65 -22.91 -3.15 -20.15
CA GLY A 65 -22.41 -2.00 -20.90
C GLY A 65 -21.39 -2.35 -21.98
N PRO A 66 -20.89 -1.34 -22.72
CA PRO A 66 -19.83 -1.53 -23.71
C PRO A 66 -18.57 -2.10 -23.06
N SER A 67 -17.90 -3.03 -23.75
CA SER A 67 -16.63 -3.56 -23.28
C SER A 67 -15.54 -2.48 -23.26
N ALA A 68 -14.43 -2.75 -22.56
CA ALA A 68 -13.28 -1.84 -22.49
C ALA A 68 -12.76 -1.40 -23.87
N ALA A 69 -12.96 -2.20 -24.92
CA ALA A 69 -12.61 -1.85 -26.29
C ALA A 69 -13.35 -0.61 -26.82
N ARG A 70 -14.52 -0.29 -26.26
CA ARG A 70 -15.35 0.88 -26.61
C ARG A 70 -15.31 1.97 -25.55
N SER A 71 -14.35 1.88 -24.62
CA SER A 71 -14.26 2.82 -23.48
C SER A 71 -13.94 4.25 -23.92
N GLN A 72 -13.44 4.45 -25.14
CA GLN A 72 -13.03 5.75 -25.68
C GLN A 72 -13.96 6.27 -26.78
N ASP A 73 -15.05 5.57 -27.10
CA ASP A 73 -15.97 5.96 -28.17
C ASP A 73 -16.56 7.36 -27.96
N PHE A 74 -16.62 7.85 -26.72
CA PHE A 74 -17.09 9.20 -26.42
C PHE A 74 -16.13 10.31 -26.89
N LEU A 75 -14.85 9.98 -27.09
CA LEU A 75 -13.81 10.92 -27.55
C LEU A 75 -13.87 11.16 -29.06
N TYR A 76 -14.54 10.28 -29.81
CA TYR A 76 -14.56 10.31 -31.26
C TYR A 76 -15.99 10.52 -31.79
N ASP A 77 -16.12 11.16 -32.94
CA ASP A 77 -17.37 11.25 -33.68
C ASP A 77 -17.64 9.94 -34.48
N GLU A 78 -18.74 9.92 -35.22
CA GLU A 78 -19.13 8.76 -36.05
C GLU A 78 -18.15 8.43 -37.19
N ASN A 79 -17.23 9.37 -37.50
CA ASN A 79 -16.18 9.20 -38.51
C ASN A 79 -14.83 8.84 -37.87
N GLY A 80 -14.77 8.71 -36.54
CA GLY A 80 -13.53 8.41 -35.80
C GLY A 80 -12.63 9.63 -35.60
N LEU A 81 -13.11 10.85 -35.83
CA LEU A 81 -12.37 12.08 -35.56
C LEU A 81 -12.59 12.54 -34.12
N PRO A 82 -11.57 13.11 -33.45
CA PRO A 82 -11.76 13.71 -32.14
C PRO A 82 -12.85 14.78 -32.17
N LYS A 83 -13.77 14.72 -31.21
CA LYS A 83 -14.77 15.78 -31.00
C LYS A 83 -14.16 17.07 -30.48
#